data_AF-A0A1G8LUY2-F1
#
_entry.id   AF-A0A1G8LUY2-F1
#
_cell.length_a   1.000
_cell.length_b   1.000
_cell.length_c   1.000
_cell.angle_alpha   90.00
_cell.angle_beta   90.00
_cell.angle_gamma   90.00
#
_symmetry.space_group_name_H-M   'P 1'
#
loop_
_entity.id
_entity.type
_entity.pdbx_description
1 polymer ?
#
loop_
_entity_poly.entity_id
_entity_poly.type
_entity_poly.pdbx_seq_one_letter_code
_entity_poly.pdbx_strand_id
1 'polypeptide(L)'
;MSQVKPEAIWQHDKVLPYIVTRLKEKISDITAVEKIILFGSRGRLPLEQWNKFQGKDWDILVQAKCKVKNAHVLVEGDYHLDLLVLNKEHTEKFIET
;
A
#
# COMPACT_ATOMS: atom_id res chain seq x y z
N MET A 1 -16.17 -9.81 3.41
CA MET A 1 -14.70 -9.80 3.22
C MET A 1 -14.43 -9.20 1.86
N SER A 2 -13.54 -8.21 1.77
CA SER A 2 -13.44 -7.30 0.63
C SER A 2 -12.55 -7.87 -0.46
N GLN A 3 -13.18 -8.38 -1.53
CA GLN A 3 -12.50 -8.70 -2.78
C GLN A 3 -11.70 -7.49 -3.27
N VAL A 4 -10.37 -7.61 -3.20
CA VAL A 4 -9.46 -6.64 -3.84
C VAL A 4 -9.65 -6.79 -5.34
N LYS A 5 -10.15 -5.75 -6.01
CA LYS A 5 -10.27 -5.77 -7.47
C LYS A 5 -8.85 -5.74 -8.07
N PRO A 6 -8.49 -6.66 -8.98
CA PRO A 6 -7.18 -6.64 -9.65
C PRO A 6 -6.89 -5.31 -10.38
N GLU A 7 -7.94 -4.60 -10.79
CA GLU A 7 -7.89 -3.27 -11.41
C GLU A 7 -7.47 -2.15 -10.43
N ALA A 8 -7.52 -2.40 -9.12
CA ALA A 8 -7.01 -1.51 -8.08
C ALA A 8 -5.50 -1.72 -7.81
N ILE A 9 -4.89 -2.70 -8.50
CA ILE A 9 -3.46 -2.94 -8.46
C ILE A 9 -2.79 -1.88 -9.34
N TRP A 10 -2.22 -0.89 -8.66
CA TRP A 10 -1.17 0.03 -9.12
C TRP A 10 -1.57 1.21 -10.02
N GLN A 11 -1.68 2.40 -9.43
CA GLN A 11 -1.63 3.69 -10.13
C GLN A 11 -0.56 4.60 -9.49
N HIS A 12 0.73 4.27 -9.65
CA HIS A 12 1.83 5.02 -9.02
C HIS A 12 1.82 6.52 -9.34
N ASP A 13 1.35 6.89 -10.54
CA ASP A 13 1.32 8.29 -10.98
C ASP A 13 0.22 9.12 -10.32
N LYS A 14 -0.76 8.48 -9.68
CA LYS A 14 -1.96 9.13 -9.17
C LYS A 14 -2.08 9.11 -7.65
N VAL A 15 -1.12 8.48 -6.97
CA VAL A 15 -1.19 8.24 -5.52
C VAL A 15 0.10 8.65 -4.84
N LEU A 16 0.04 9.80 -4.16
CA LEU A 16 1.08 10.33 -3.26
C LEU A 16 2.51 9.98 -3.72
N PRO A 17 2.90 10.38 -4.94
CA PRO A 17 4.11 9.86 -5.59
C PRO A 17 5.35 10.07 -4.72
N TYR A 18 5.41 11.17 -3.98
CA TYR A 18 6.48 11.44 -3.03
C TYR A 18 6.54 10.44 -1.86
N ILE A 19 5.41 10.14 -1.23
CA ILE A 19 5.33 9.23 -0.07
C ILE A 19 5.62 7.80 -0.50
N VAL A 20 5.02 7.35 -1.61
CA VAL A 20 5.22 5.99 -2.13
C VAL A 20 6.66 5.79 -2.61
N THR A 21 7.27 6.81 -3.25
CA THR A 21 8.68 6.75 -3.68
C THR A 21 9.60 6.66 -2.47
N ARG A 22 9.41 7.52 -1.46
CA ARG A 22 10.23 7.49 -0.24
C ARG A 22 10.05 6.20 0.55
N LEU A 23 8.84 5.66 0.61
CA LEU A 23 8.55 4.36 1.21
C LEU A 23 9.28 3.25 0.47
N LYS A 24 9.23 3.26 -0.86
CA LYS A 24 9.94 2.30 -1.70
C LYS A 24 11.44 2.38 -1.46
N GLU A 25 12.02 3.58 -1.42
CA GLU A 25 13.45 3.78 -1.12
C GLU A 25 13.84 3.19 0.23
N LYS A 26 13.13 3.57 1.31
CA LYS A 26 13.38 3.05 2.67
C LYS A 26 13.31 1.52 2.76
N ILE A 27 12.34 0.90 2.09
CA ILE A 27 12.22 -0.57 2.09
C ILE A 27 13.30 -1.19 1.20
N SER A 28 13.66 -0.53 0.08
CA SER A 28 14.71 -0.99 -0.85
C SER A 28 16.09 -1.03 -0.22
N ASP A 29 16.36 -0.20 0.79
CA ASP A 29 17.58 -0.26 1.60
C ASP A 29 17.69 -1.58 2.40
N ILE A 30 16.56 -2.24 2.67
CA ILE A 30 16.49 -3.49 3.45
C ILE A 30 16.27 -4.70 2.53
N THR A 31 15.38 -4.59 1.54
CA THR A 31 14.98 -5.69 0.67
C THR A 31 14.35 -5.18 -0.62
N ALA A 32 14.47 -5.97 -1.70
CA ALA A 32 13.89 -5.60 -2.98
C ALA A 32 12.35 -5.51 -2.89
N VAL A 33 11.80 -4.33 -3.18
CA VAL A 33 10.37 -4.10 -3.35
C VAL A 33 9.93 -4.60 -4.70
N GLU A 34 9.08 -5.62 -4.72
CA GLU A 34 8.55 -6.22 -5.94
C GLU A 34 7.23 -5.58 -6.33
N LYS A 35 6.34 -5.35 -5.35
CA LYS A 35 5.08 -4.66 -5.59
C LYS A 35 4.62 -3.74 -4.46
N ILE A 36 3.83 -2.72 -4.80
CA ILE A 36 3.12 -1.86 -3.86
C ILE A 36 1.65 -1.85 -4.27
N ILE A 37 0.76 -2.11 -3.32
CA ILE A 37 -0.66 -2.30 -3.53
C ILE A 37 -1.39 -1.41 -2.54
N LEU A 38 -2.32 -0.60 -3.05
CA LEU A 38 -3.26 0.10 -2.19
C LEU A 38 -4.44 -0.81 -1.89
N PHE A 39 -4.79 -0.96 -0.62
CA PHE A 39 -5.95 -1.75 -0.21
C PHE A 39 -6.92 -0.89 0.61
N GLY A 40 -7.84 -1.54 1.33
CA GLY A 40 -8.77 -0.85 2.22
C GLY A 40 -9.79 0.03 1.48
N SER A 41 -10.21 1.12 2.10
CA SER A 41 -11.34 1.93 1.62
C SER A 41 -11.09 2.60 0.27
N ARG A 42 -9.86 3.07 0.04
CA ARG A 42 -9.47 3.70 -1.24
C ARG A 42 -9.18 2.67 -2.33
N GLY A 43 -8.63 1.50 -1.98
CA GLY A 43 -8.41 0.40 -2.93
C GLY A 43 -9.71 -0.17 -3.52
N ARG A 44 -10.89 0.14 -2.96
CA ARG A 44 -12.19 -0.33 -3.47
C ARG A 44 -12.90 0.66 -4.37
N LEU A 45 -12.44 1.91 -4.43
CA LEU A 45 -13.15 2.99 -5.09
C LEU A 45 -12.31 3.60 -6.21
N PRO A 46 -12.96 4.11 -7.27
CA PRO A 46 -12.25 4.80 -8.33
C PRO A 46 -11.68 6.13 -7.80
N LEU A 47 -10.59 6.59 -8.41
CA LEU A 47 -9.77 7.71 -7.93
C LEU A 47 -10.58 8.99 -7.67
N GLU A 48 -11.58 9.27 -8.50
CA GLU A 48 -12.42 10.46 -8.45
C GLU A 48 -13.24 10.55 -7.15
N GLN A 49 -13.34 9.43 -6.42
CA GLN A 49 -14.07 9.34 -5.15
C GLN A 49 -13.15 9.37 -3.93
N TRP A 50 -11.84 9.41 -4.10
CA TRP A 50 -10.89 9.31 -2.98
C TRP A 50 -10.89 10.53 -2.07
N ASN A 51 -11.27 11.68 -2.62
CA ASN A 51 -11.52 12.95 -1.93
C ASN A 51 -12.55 12.79 -0.81
N LYS A 52 -13.47 11.81 -0.89
CA LYS A 52 -14.41 11.49 0.19
C LYS A 52 -13.73 10.95 1.46
N PHE A 53 -12.47 10.52 1.36
CA PHE A 53 -11.69 9.97 2.47
C PHE A 53 -10.61 10.92 2.97
N GLN A 54 -10.62 12.20 2.61
CA GLN A 54 -9.63 13.16 3.08
C GLN A 54 -9.47 13.10 4.61
N GLY A 55 -8.23 13.06 5.10
CA GLY A 55 -7.92 12.89 6.53
C GLY A 55 -8.06 11.47 7.09
N LYS A 56 -8.47 10.48 6.27
CA LYS A 56 -8.45 9.05 6.65
C LYS A 56 -7.15 8.38 6.27
N ASP A 57 -6.81 7.35 7.03
CA ASP A 57 -5.63 6.52 6.87
C ASP A 57 -5.55 5.87 5.48
N TRP A 58 -4.31 5.59 5.07
CA TRP A 58 -3.95 4.99 3.81
C TRP A 58 -3.42 3.58 4.05
N ASP A 59 -4.15 2.60 3.56
CA ASP A 59 -3.82 1.20 3.67
C ASP A 59 -2.88 0.76 2.53
N ILE A 60 -1.59 0.57 2.82
CA ILE A 60 -0.57 0.22 1.80
C ILE A 60 0.06 -1.13 2.11
N LEU A 61 0.01 -2.04 1.14
CA LEU A 61 0.71 -3.33 1.18
C LEU A 61 1.93 -3.26 0.26
N VAL A 62 3.09 -3.64 0.76
CA VAL A 62 4.32 -3.77 -0.02
C VAL A 62 4.73 -5.24 -0.08
N GLN A 63 4.75 -5.80 -1.28
CA GLN A 63 5.35 -7.10 -1.56
C GLN A 63 6.86 -6.93 -1.69
N ALA A 64 7.61 -7.64 -0.87
CA ALA A 64 9.06 -7.67 -0.88
C ALA A 64 9.60 -9.11 -0.86
N LYS A 65 10.90 -9.30 -1.16
CA LYS A 65 11.51 -10.65 -1.17
C LYS A 65 11.54 -11.35 0.17
N CYS A 66 11.48 -10.61 1.27
CA CYS A 66 11.47 -11.15 2.63
C CYS A 66 10.43 -10.46 3.51
N LYS A 67 9.99 -11.15 4.56
CA LYS A 67 9.07 -10.58 5.55
C LYS A 67 9.81 -9.55 6.39
N VAL A 68 9.43 -8.29 6.27
CA VAL A 68 9.90 -7.23 7.19
C VAL A 68 8.88 -7.14 8.33
N LYS A 69 9.34 -6.89 9.57
CA LYS A 69 8.44 -6.66 10.70
C LYS A 69 7.57 -5.45 10.36
N ASN A 70 6.23 -5.59 10.40
CA ASN A 70 5.30 -4.51 10.02
C ASN A 70 5.65 -3.23 10.79
N ALA A 71 5.86 -2.14 10.05
CA ALA A 71 5.89 -0.81 10.62
C ALA A 71 4.44 -0.36 10.74
N HIS A 72 3.87 -0.56 11.93
CA HIS A 72 2.42 -0.46 12.15
C HIS A 72 1.81 0.88 11.70
N VAL A 73 2.55 1.99 11.79
CA VAL A 73 2.09 3.29 11.27
C VAL A 73 3.30 4.08 10.77
N LEU A 74 3.24 4.58 9.53
CA LEU A 74 4.13 5.64 9.06
C LEU A 74 3.32 6.94 9.02
N VAL A 75 3.71 7.91 9.84
CA VAL A 75 3.15 9.27 9.81
C VAL A 75 4.11 10.15 9.03
N GLU A 76 3.65 10.71 7.92
CA GLU A 76 4.45 11.61 7.08
C GLU A 76 3.59 12.82 6.68
N GLY A 77 3.81 13.95 7.35
CA GLY A 77 2.93 15.13 7.26
C GLY A 77 1.55 14.84 7.85
N ASP A 78 0.49 15.21 7.14
CA ASP A 78 -0.91 14.95 7.53
C ASP A 78 -1.42 13.58 7.06
N TYR A 79 -0.52 12.71 6.59
CA TYR A 79 -0.87 11.38 6.09
C TYR A 79 -0.54 10.31 7.13
N HIS A 80 -1.56 9.54 7.47
CA HIS A 80 -1.47 8.33 8.27
C HIS A 80 -1.45 7.12 7.33
N LEU A 81 -0.39 6.32 7.38
CA LEU A 81 -0.20 5.16 6.50
C LEU A 81 -0.11 3.90 7.34
N ASP A 82 -1.05 2.98 7.11
CA ASP A 82 -1.01 1.63 7.65
C ASP A 82 -0.24 0.75 6.67
N LEU A 83 0.98 0.38 7.05
CA LEU A 83 1.91 -0.34 6.18
C LEU A 83 1.94 -1.84 6.52
N LEU A 84 1.70 -2.64 5.50
CA LEU A 84 1.81 -4.10 5.55
C LEU A 84 2.91 -4.57 4.60
N VAL A 85 4.00 -5.15 5.12
CA VAL A 85 5.09 -5.66 4.25
C VAL A 85 5.09 -7.18 4.26
N LEU A 86 4.81 -7.78 3.10
CA LEU A 86 4.64 -9.22 2.95
C LEU A 86 5.58 -9.79 1.90
N ASN A 87 5.86 -11.09 2.01
CA ASN A 87 6.47 -11.82 0.89
C ASN A 87 5.41 -12.16 -0.16
N LYS A 88 5.85 -12.70 -1.30
CA LYS A 88 4.96 -13.11 -2.40
C LYS A 88 3.82 -14.04 -1.95
N GLU A 89 4.14 -15.13 -1.24
CA GLU A 89 3.14 -16.12 -0.81
C GLU A 89 2.04 -15.50 0.07
N HIS A 90 2.41 -14.66 1.04
CA HIS A 90 1.43 -13.99 1.89
C HIS A 90 0.67 -12.88 1.15
N THR A 91 1.30 -12.23 0.17
CA THR A 91 0.64 -11.22 -0.67
C THR A 91 -0.44 -11.86 -1.53
N GLU A 92 -0.15 -13.01 -2.14
CA GLU A 92 -1.13 -13.76 -2.95
C GLU A 92 -2.33 -14.17 -2.09
N LYS A 93 -2.10 -14.76 -0.91
CA LYS A 93 -3.19 -15.09 0.04
C LYS A 93 -4.00 -13.86 0.44
N PHE A 94 -3.36 -12.72 0.68
CA PHE A 94 -4.05 -11.48 1.05
C PHE A 94 -4.96 -10.96 -0.05
N ILE A 95 -4.53 -11.05 -1.32
CA ILE A 95 -5.31 -10.58 -2.47
C ILE A 95 -6.47 -11.53 -2.80
N GLU A 96 -6.29 -12.84 -2.57
CA GLU A 96 -7.31 -13.86 -2.82
C GLU A 96 -8.49 -13.84 -1.82
N THR A 97 -8.36 -13.12 -0.69
CA THR A 97 -9.38 -13.04 0.38
C THR A 97 -10.35 -11.87 0.19
#